data_AF-A0A7S3CUD8-F1
#
_entry.id   AF-A0A7S3CUD8-F1
#
_cell.length_a   1.000
_cell.length_b   1.000
_cell.length_c   1.000
_cell.angle_alpha   90.00
_cell.angle_beta   90.00
_cell.angle_gamma   90.00
#
_symmetry.space_group_name_H-M   'P 1'
#
loop_
_entity.id
_entity.type
_entity.pdbx_description
1 polymer ?
#
loop_
_entity_poly.entity_id
_entity_poly.type
_entity_poly.pdbx_seq_one_letter_code
_entity_poly.pdbx_strand_id
1 'polypeptide(L)'
;MREIKSNSLGSMVCLKGIVTRCSDVKPCMQVAVYACDACGFEVYQVVTGNEFSPKIECPGERCVKNQVKGQLVLQVKQSKFVSFQEIKIQEPSDQVPIGHV
;
A
#
# COMPACT_ATOMS: atom_id res chain seq x y z
N MET A 1 19.83 -17.93 2.31
CA MET A 1 19.25 -16.65 2.83
C MET A 1 19.89 -16.20 4.14
N ARG A 2 20.75 -17.03 4.76
CA ARG A 2 21.34 -16.87 6.11
C ARG A 2 22.36 -15.74 6.28
N GLU A 3 22.85 -15.15 5.19
CA GLU A 3 23.80 -14.02 5.25
C GLU A 3 23.12 -12.67 5.52
N ILE A 4 21.79 -12.61 5.37
CA ILE A 4 21.02 -11.41 5.71
C ILE A 4 20.89 -11.34 7.23
N LYS A 5 21.63 -10.43 7.83
CA LYS A 5 21.64 -10.17 9.28
C LYS A 5 21.15 -8.75 9.55
N SER A 6 21.08 -8.36 10.82
CA SER A 6 20.62 -7.04 11.28
C SER A 6 21.34 -5.87 10.57
N ASN A 7 22.61 -6.05 10.21
CA ASN A 7 23.41 -5.03 9.51
C ASN A 7 22.94 -4.76 8.06
N SER A 8 22.12 -5.64 7.49
CA SER A 8 21.57 -5.49 6.14
C SER A 8 20.25 -4.73 6.11
N LEU A 9 19.68 -4.34 7.26
CA LEU A 9 18.45 -3.56 7.33
C LEU A 9 18.65 -2.17 6.70
N GLY A 10 17.77 -1.81 5.76
CA GLY A 10 17.82 -0.52 5.05
C GLY A 10 18.87 -0.44 3.94
N SER A 11 19.61 -1.51 3.66
CA SER A 11 20.62 -1.57 2.60
C SER A 11 20.10 -2.36 1.39
N MET A 12 20.58 -2.02 0.19
CA MET A 12 20.28 -2.78 -1.02
C MET A 12 21.12 -4.07 -1.04
N VAL A 13 20.46 -5.23 -1.08
CA VAL A 13 21.11 -6.54 -1.13
C VAL A 13 20.65 -7.33 -2.35
N CYS A 14 21.57 -8.05 -3.00
CA CYS A 14 21.24 -8.96 -4.10
C CYS A 14 21.21 -10.40 -3.57
N LEU A 15 20.11 -11.11 -3.80
CA LEU A 15 19.91 -12.48 -3.34
C LEU A 15 19.49 -13.40 -4.49
N LYS A 16 19.87 -14.68 -4.40
CA LYS A 16 19.46 -15.75 -5.30
C LYS A 16 18.67 -16.78 -4.51
N GLY A 17 17.55 -17.24 -5.05
CA GLY A 17 16.66 -18.19 -4.38
C GLY A 17 15.61 -18.75 -5.32
N ILE A 18 14.80 -19.68 -4.82
CA ILE A 18 13.73 -20.33 -5.55
C ILE A 18 12.39 -19.69 -5.15
N VAL A 19 11.60 -19.26 -6.13
CA VAL A 19 10.25 -18.73 -5.88
C VAL A 19 9.33 -19.88 -5.49
N THR A 20 8.68 -19.77 -4.34
CA THR A 20 7.78 -20.82 -3.81
C THR A 20 6.32 -20.46 -3.92
N ARG A 21 6.00 -19.18 -3.84
CA ARG A 21 4.64 -18.69 -3.99
C ARG A 21 4.65 -17.32 -4.64
N CYS A 22 3.80 -17.17 -5.64
CA CYS A 22 3.54 -15.91 -6.29
C CYS A 22 2.04 -15.60 -6.11
N SER A 23 1.71 -14.40 -5.65
CA SER A 23 0.32 -13.94 -5.68
C SER A 23 -0.06 -13.47 -7.07
N ASP A 24 -1.36 -13.42 -7.36
CA ASP A 24 -1.85 -12.64 -8.50
C ASP A 24 -1.54 -11.15 -8.31
N VAL A 25 -1.48 -10.43 -9.43
CA VAL A 25 -1.30 -8.98 -9.44
C VAL A 25 -2.61 -8.34 -8.98
N LYS A 26 -2.53 -7.56 -7.89
CA LYS A 26 -3.67 -6.79 -7.37
C LYS A 26 -3.38 -5.29 -7.43
N PRO A 27 -4.39 -4.44 -7.71
CA PRO A 27 -4.21 -2.99 -7.64
C PRO A 27 -4.07 -2.56 -6.18
N CYS A 28 -3.00 -1.85 -5.85
CA CYS A 28 -2.78 -1.22 -4.55
C CYS A 28 -2.96 0.30 -4.68
N MET A 29 -3.75 0.89 -3.80
CA MET A 29 -4.03 2.33 -3.84
C MET A 29 -2.84 3.10 -3.28
N GLN A 30 -2.32 4.06 -4.06
CA GLN A 30 -1.24 4.95 -3.65
C GLN A 30 -1.76 6.34 -3.26
N VAL A 31 -2.81 6.80 -3.95
CA VAL A 31 -3.49 8.07 -3.65
C VAL A 31 -4.99 7.85 -3.72
N ALA A 32 -5.66 8.05 -2.59
CA ALA A 32 -7.11 8.02 -2.49
C ALA A 32 -7.65 9.44 -2.76
N VAL A 33 -8.57 9.56 -3.72
CA VAL A 33 -9.25 10.83 -4.03
C VAL A 33 -10.69 10.74 -3.55
N TYR A 34 -11.13 11.72 -2.77
CA TYR A 34 -12.49 11.83 -2.26
C TYR A 34 -13.15 13.08 -2.81
N ALA A 35 -14.40 12.99 -3.23
CA ALA A 35 -15.21 14.13 -3.62
C ALA A 35 -16.35 14.33 -2.61
N CYS A 36 -16.56 15.57 -2.19
CA CYS A 36 -17.68 15.93 -1.33
C CYS A 36 -18.97 16.06 -2.14
N ASP A 37 -20.04 15.36 -1.75
CA ASP A 37 -21.35 15.41 -2.42
C ASP A 37 -22.02 16.80 -2.31
N ALA A 38 -21.80 17.51 -1.20
CA ALA A 38 -22.45 18.80 -0.94
C ALA A 38 -21.76 19.99 -1.64
N CYS A 39 -20.43 19.98 -1.77
CA CYS A 39 -19.68 21.14 -2.26
C CYS A 39 -18.77 20.86 -3.47
N GLY A 40 -18.61 19.60 -3.87
CA GLY A 40 -17.75 19.18 -4.97
C GLY A 40 -16.25 19.30 -4.69
N PHE A 41 -15.84 19.59 -3.45
CA PHE A 41 -14.43 19.72 -3.09
C PHE A 41 -13.72 18.37 -3.11
N GLU A 42 -12.55 18.31 -3.74
CA GLU A 42 -11.73 17.11 -3.85
C GLU A 42 -10.63 17.07 -2.79
N VAL A 43 -10.50 15.93 -2.12
CA VAL A 43 -9.49 15.70 -1.07
C VAL A 43 -8.58 14.57 -1.51
N TYR A 44 -7.28 14.82 -1.45
CA TYR A 44 -6.24 13.87 -1.82
C TYR A 44 -5.57 13.32 -0.57
N GLN A 45 -5.58 12.00 -0.39
CA GLN A 45 -4.91 11.31 0.72
C GLN A 45 -3.88 10.33 0.16
N VAL A 46 -2.61 10.53 0.54
CA VAL A 46 -1.53 9.60 0.21
C VAL A 46 -1.63 8.38 1.13
N VAL A 47 -1.57 7.19 0.54
CA VAL A 47 -1.62 5.90 1.24
C VAL A 47 -0.22 5.31 1.24
N THR A 48 0.42 5.29 2.42
CA THR A 48 1.81 4.79 2.59
C THR A 48 1.87 3.34 3.05
N GLY A 49 0.78 2.81 3.62
CA GLY A 49 0.73 1.47 4.22
C GLY A 49 -0.30 0.56 3.57
N ASN A 50 -0.32 -0.71 4.03
CA ASN A 50 -1.29 -1.71 3.57
C ASN A 50 -2.73 -1.42 4.04
N GLU A 51 -2.87 -0.66 5.12
CA GLU A 51 -4.14 -0.20 5.67
C GLU A 51 -4.09 1.32 5.86
N PHE A 52 -5.24 1.97 5.64
CA PHE A 52 -5.41 3.39 5.89
C PHE A 52 -6.86 3.67 6.30
N SER A 53 -7.04 4.69 7.15
CA SER A 53 -8.37 5.15 7.54
C SER A 53 -8.89 6.18 6.53
N PRO A 54 -10.10 6.02 5.98
CA PRO A 54 -10.66 6.96 5.02
C PRO A 54 -11.02 8.29 5.68
N LYS A 55 -10.84 9.39 4.93
CA LYS A 55 -11.33 10.71 5.36
C LYS A 55 -12.85 10.80 5.16
N ILE A 56 -13.56 11.08 6.24
CA ILE A 56 -15.03 11.21 6.25
C ILE A 56 -15.50 12.67 6.26
N GLU A 57 -14.69 13.59 6.77
CA GLU A 57 -15.05 15.00 6.93
C GLU A 57 -14.45 15.86 5.82
N CYS A 58 -15.28 16.66 5.17
CA CYS A 58 -14.86 17.56 4.11
C CYS A 58 -14.15 18.81 4.68
N PRO A 59 -12.87 19.05 4.35
CA PRO A 59 -12.13 20.25 4.78
C PRO A 59 -12.47 21.49 3.93
N GLY A 60 -13.43 21.40 3.01
CA GLY A 60 -13.77 22.48 2.08
C GLY A 60 -14.40 23.68 2.80
N GLU A 61 -13.93 24.89 2.49
CA GLU A 61 -14.40 26.13 3.13
C GLU A 61 -15.92 26.33 3.07
N ARG A 62 -16.59 25.87 2.00
CA ARG A 62 -18.05 25.94 1.88
C ARG A 62 -18.76 25.07 2.91
N CYS A 63 -18.29 23.84 3.12
CA CYS A 63 -18.86 22.93 4.11
C CYS A 63 -18.60 23.42 5.54
N VAL A 64 -17.40 23.93 5.79
CA VAL A 64 -17.01 24.49 7.10
C VAL A 64 -17.80 25.75 7.43
N LYS A 65 -17.93 26.70 6.49
CA LYS A 65 -18.68 27.95 6.69
C LYS A 65 -20.18 27.73 6.84
N ASN A 66 -20.75 26.77 6.11
CA ASN A 66 -22.18 26.46 6.18
C ASN A 66 -22.54 25.47 7.29
N GLN A 67 -21.57 25.01 8.11
CA GLN A 67 -21.74 23.94 9.12
C GLN A 67 -22.38 22.65 8.55
N VAL A 68 -22.15 22.38 7.27
CA VAL A 68 -22.66 21.18 6.59
C VAL A 68 -21.58 20.12 6.63
N LYS A 69 -21.85 19.00 7.29
CA LYS A 69 -20.98 17.80 7.24
C LYS A 69 -21.22 17.06 5.93
N GLY A 70 -20.69 17.62 4.84
CA GLY A 70 -20.74 16.98 3.53
C GLY A 70 -20.04 15.62 3.57
N GLN A 71 -20.69 14.59 3.06
CA GLN A 71 -20.14 13.24 3.01
C GLN A 71 -19.05 13.18 1.93
N LEU A 72 -17.87 12.70 2.31
CA LEU A 72 -16.79 12.39 1.37
C LEU A 72 -17.02 11.01 0.75
N VAL A 73 -17.09 10.97 -0.58
CA VAL A 73 -17.25 9.74 -1.36
C VAL A 73 -15.95 9.46 -2.10
N LEU A 74 -15.42 8.24 -1.96
CA LEU A 74 -14.20 7.82 -2.64
C LEU A 74 -14.42 7.72 -4.16
N GLN A 75 -13.61 8.42 -4.93
CA GLN A 75 -13.63 8.41 -6.39
C GLN A 75 -12.55 7.46 -6.92
N VAL A 76 -12.96 6.22 -7.23
CA VAL A 76 -12.03 5.18 -7.73
C VAL A 76 -11.36 5.61 -9.04
N LYS A 77 -12.10 6.26 -9.96
CA LYS A 77 -11.56 6.67 -11.27
C LYS A 77 -10.47 7.73 -11.19
N GLN A 78 -10.52 8.59 -10.17
CA GLN A 78 -9.54 9.65 -9.95
C GLN A 78 -8.41 9.22 -9.01
N SER A 79 -8.60 8.12 -8.28
CA SER A 79 -7.59 7.57 -7.39
C SER A 79 -6.44 6.92 -8.18
N LYS A 80 -5.23 7.01 -7.63
CA LYS A 80 -4.05 6.40 -8.23
C LYS A 80 -3.82 5.01 -7.67
N PHE A 81 -3.75 4.02 -8.55
CA PHE A 81 -3.40 2.65 -8.22
C PHE A 81 -2.07 2.26 -8.85
N VAL A 82 -1.35 1.38 -8.16
CA VAL A 82 -0.13 0.73 -8.64
C VAL A 82 -0.32 -0.78 -8.59
N SER A 83 0.26 -1.51 -9.55
CA SER A 83 0.26 -2.97 -9.51
C SER A 83 1.11 -3.45 -8.33
N PHE A 84 0.53 -4.29 -7.49
CA PHE A 84 1.21 -4.91 -6.35
C PHE A 84 1.17 -6.42 -6.48
N GLN A 85 2.30 -7.07 -6.18
CA GLN A 85 2.44 -8.51 -6.19
C GLN A 85 3.35 -8.94 -5.05
N GLU A 86 2.95 -9.98 -4.32
CA GLU A 86 3.74 -10.57 -3.26
C GLU A 86 4.38 -11.87 -3.77
N ILE A 87 5.71 -11.98 -3.62
CA ILE A 87 6.49 -13.15 -4.00
C ILE A 87 7.23 -13.67 -2.78
N LYS A 88 7.04 -14.95 -2.46
CA LYS A 88 7.78 -15.65 -1.40
C LYS A 88 8.91 -16.46 -2.04
N ILE A 89 10.10 -16.35 -1.47
CA ILE A 89 11.33 -16.95 -1.97
C ILE A 89 11.93 -17.83 -0.85
N GLN A 90 12.42 -19.01 -1.21
CA GLN A 90 13.18 -19.90 -0.33
C GLN A 90 14.64 -20.02 -0.80
N GLU A 91 15.53 -20.41 0.13
CA GLU A 91 16.91 -20.75 -0.21
C GLU A 91 17.00 -22.09 -0.96
N PRO A 92 17.94 -22.23 -1.91
CA PRO A 92 18.13 -23.49 -2.62
C PRO A 92 18.62 -24.57 -1.65
N SER A 93 18.09 -25.79 -1.80
CA SER A 93 18.35 -26.94 -0.91
C SER A 93 19.83 -27.32 -0.80
N ASP A 94 20.64 -26.96 -1.80
CA ASP A 94 22.09 -27.18 -1.82
C ASP A 94 22.83 -26.39 -0.73
N GLN A 95 22.23 -25.30 -0.23
CA GLN A 95 22.77 -24.48 0.85
C GLN A 95 22.18 -24.81 2.23
N VAL A 96 21.36 -25.86 2.33
CA VAL A 96 20.73 -26.29 3.60
C VAL A 96 21.63 -27.35 4.25
N PRO A 97 22.34 -27.03 5.37
CA PRO A 97 23.12 -28.03 6.08
C PRO A 97 22.20 -29.08 6.73
N ILE A 98 22.73 -30.30 6.84
CA ILE A 98 22.01 -31.48 7.35
C ILE A 98 21.47 -31.18 8.75
N GLY A 99 20.16 -31.36 8.97
CA GLY A 99 19.51 -31.29 10.29
C GLY A 99 18.76 -29.99 10.64
N HIS A 100 18.54 -29.06 9.70
CA HIS A 100 17.71 -27.86 9.95
C HIS A 100 16.67 -27.64 8.84
N VAL A 101 15.46 -27.22 9.24
CA VAL A 101 14.38 -26.72 8.36
C VAL A 101 14.32 -25.20 8.40
#